data_AF-A0A356VXC2-F1
#
_entry.id   AF-A0A356VXC2-F1
#
_cell.length_a   1.000
_cell.length_b   1.000
_cell.length_c   1.000
_cell.angle_alpha   90.00
_cell.angle_beta   90.00
_cell.angle_gamma   90.00
#
_symmetry.space_group_name_H-M   'P 1'
#
loop_
_entity.id
_entity.type
_entity.pdbx_description
1 polymer ?
#
loop_
_entity_poly.entity_id
_entity_poly.type
_entity_poly.pdbx_seq_one_letter_code
_entity_poly.pdbx_strand_id
1 'polypeptide(L)' 'RPGLYLKVPGADSPLYRKACKYLAVFDGPTPLYIYFCDKKKLMLAPVSMRVSVNDVLVQELKKLLGERNVAVVDNLQQ' A
#
# COMPACT_ATOMS: atom_id res chain seq x y z
N ARG A 1 2.35 -7.00 -11.29
CA ARG A 1 3.63 -6.24 -11.23
C ARG A 1 4.11 -6.34 -9.79
N PRO A 2 5.40 -6.47 -9.52
CA PRO A 2 5.88 -6.56 -8.15
C PRO A 2 5.64 -5.26 -7.40
N GLY A 3 5.24 -5.35 -6.14
CA GLY A 3 4.99 -4.19 -5.30
C GLY A 3 4.04 -4.44 -4.15
N LEU A 4 3.89 -3.41 -3.32
CA LEU A 4 2.85 -3.35 -2.29
C LEU A 4 1.56 -2.79 -2.89
N TYR A 5 0.46 -3.49 -2.70
CA TYR A 5 -0.87 -3.12 -3.17
C TYR A 5 -1.76 -2.80 -1.99
N LEU A 6 -2.35 -1.61 -1.98
CA LEU A 6 -3.32 -1.16 -0.99
C LEU A 6 -4.66 -0.86 -1.65
N LYS A 7 -5.75 -1.31 -1.06
CA LYS A 7 -7.11 -0.93 -1.43
C LYS A 7 -7.68 -0.01 -0.36
N VAL A 8 -8.08 1.19 -0.74
CA VAL A 8 -8.57 2.22 0.19
C VAL A 8 -9.89 2.82 -0.27
N PRO A 9 -10.73 3.33 0.65
CA PRO A 9 -12.03 3.91 0.27
C PRO A 9 -11.90 5.07 -0.73
N GLY A 10 -10.93 5.95 -0.51
CA GLY A 10 -10.72 7.16 -1.32
C GLY A 10 -9.51 7.96 -0.84
N ALA A 11 -9.10 8.96 -1.63
CA ALA A 11 -7.93 9.80 -1.35
C ALA A 11 -8.08 10.68 -0.10
N ASP A 12 -9.31 11.09 0.21
CA ASP A 12 -9.59 11.89 1.41
C ASP A 12 -9.94 11.04 2.64
N SER A 13 -9.91 9.70 2.50
CA SER A 13 -10.31 8.81 3.58
C SER A 13 -9.34 8.88 4.78
N PRO A 14 -9.85 8.88 6.02
CA PRO A 14 -9.00 8.82 7.22
C PRO A 14 -8.10 7.59 7.25
N LEU A 15 -8.59 6.46 6.72
CA LEU A 15 -7.85 5.22 6.60
C LEU A 15 -6.63 5.36 5.68
N TYR A 16 -6.81 5.94 4.49
CA TYR A 16 -5.68 6.18 3.58
C TYR A 16 -4.67 7.14 4.20
N ARG A 17 -5.14 8.24 4.82
CA ARG A 17 -4.26 9.20 5.49
C ARG A 17 -3.44 8.54 6.60
N LYS A 18 -4.04 7.63 7.38
CA LYS A 18 -3.34 6.88 8.42
C LYS A 18 -2.35 5.87 7.83
N ALA A 19 -2.71 5.18 6.76
CA ALA A 19 -1.81 4.27 6.04
C ALA A 19 -0.58 5.02 5.49
N CYS A 20 -0.76 6.22 4.93
CA CYS A 20 0.36 7.05 4.47
C CYS A 20 1.37 7.37 5.58
N LYS A 21 0.91 7.55 6.83
CA LYS A 21 1.82 7.77 7.96
C LYS A 21 2.68 6.55 8.25
N TYR A 22 2.14 5.35 8.11
CA TYR A 22 2.91 4.12 8.32
C TYR A 22 3.94 3.97 7.19
N LEU A 23 3.52 4.21 5.95
CA LEU A 23 4.39 4.11 4.77
C LEU A 23 5.57 5.09 4.85
N ALA A 24 5.34 6.33 5.30
CA ALA A 24 6.37 7.36 5.42
C ALA A 24 7.47 7.05 6.46
N VAL A 25 7.28 6.04 7.31
CA VAL A 25 8.32 5.59 8.26
C VAL A 25 9.32 4.64 7.58
N PHE A 26 8.91 3.98 6.49
CA PHE A 26 9.67 2.90 5.87
C PHE A 26 10.02 3.24 4.42
N ASP A 27 10.83 4.26 4.18
CA ASP A 27 11.27 4.58 2.81
C ASP A 27 12.08 3.42 2.19
N GLY A 28 11.83 3.10 0.92
CA GLY A 28 12.53 1.99 0.26
C GLY A 28 12.27 1.85 -1.24
N PRO A 29 12.70 0.74 -1.84
CA PRO A 29 12.70 0.59 -3.29
C PRO A 29 11.39 0.05 -3.87
N THR A 30 10.50 -0.53 -3.06
CA THR A 30 9.35 -1.29 -3.54
C THR A 30 8.26 -0.36 -4.08
N PRO A 31 7.80 -0.56 -5.33
CA PRO A 31 6.66 0.19 -5.89
C PRO A 31 5.40 0.03 -5.04
N LEU A 32 4.69 1.15 -4.85
CA LEU A 32 3.41 1.19 -4.15
C LEU A 32 2.26 1.41 -5.15
N TYR A 33 1.28 0.52 -5.13
CA TYR A 33 0.05 0.60 -5.90
C TYR A 33 -1.13 0.85 -4.98
N ILE A 34 -1.98 1.83 -5.32
CA ILE A 34 -3.15 2.19 -4.52
C ILE A 34 -4.40 2.10 -5.40
N TYR A 35 -5.33 1.25 -4.99
CA TYR A 35 -6.67 1.17 -5.57
C TYR A 35 -7.63 2.03 -4.76
N PHE A 36 -8.19 3.05 -5.40
CA PHE A 36 -9.18 3.95 -4.83
C PHE A 36 -10.58 3.46 -5.19
N CYS A 37 -11.35 3.01 -4.19
CA CYS A 37 -12.68 2.43 -4.40
C CYS A 37 -13.70 3.44 -4.96
N ASP A 38 -13.69 4.67 -4.44
CA ASP A 38 -14.52 5.79 -4.90
C ASP A 38 -14.38 6.07 -6.41
N LYS A 39 -13.15 5.99 -6.92
CA LYS A 39 -12.80 6.25 -8.32
C LYS A 39 -12.70 4.99 -9.17
N LYS A 40 -12.83 3.81 -8.56
CA LYS A 40 -12.61 2.48 -9.16
C LYS A 40 -11.31 2.41 -9.98
N LYS A 41 -10.24 3.04 -9.47
CA LYS A 41 -8.99 3.25 -10.22
C LYS A 41 -7.78 2.76 -9.44
N LEU A 42 -6.92 2.00 -10.11
CA LEU A 42 -5.59 1.66 -9.63
C LEU A 42 -4.59 2.74 -10.07
N MET A 43 -3.80 3.23 -9.14
CA MET A 43 -2.72 4.19 -9.40
C MET A 43 -1.38 3.65 -8.88
N LEU A 44 -0.33 3.86 -9.66
CA LEU A 44 1.04 3.73 -9.17
C LEU A 44 1.39 5.02 -8.43
N ALA A 45 1.79 4.89 -7.16
CA ALA A 45 2.22 6.02 -6.37
C ALA A 45 3.55 6.60 -6.92
N PRO A 46 3.84 7.89 -6.65
CA PRO A 46 5.12 8.50 -6.99
C PRO A 46 6.31 7.73 -6.42
N VAL A 47 7.48 7.91 -7.03
CA VAL A 47 8.74 7.27 -6.57
C VAL A 47 9.06 7.64 -5.12
N SER A 48 8.71 8.84 -4.68
CA SER A 48 8.88 9.30 -3.30
C SER A 48 8.00 8.58 -2.28
N MET A 49 7.04 7.75 -2.71
CA MET A 49 6.19 6.94 -1.84
C MET A 49 6.53 5.44 -1.92
N ARG A 50 7.67 5.10 -2.53
CA ARG A 50 8.16 3.72 -2.49
C ARG A 50 8.58 3.37 -1.07
N VAL A 51 8.45 2.10 -0.76
CA VAL A 51 8.46 1.63 0.62
C VAL A 51 9.40 0.44 0.79
N SER A 52 10.03 0.32 1.94
CA SER A 52 10.75 -0.86 2.38
C SER A 52 9.75 -1.79 3.07
N VAL A 53 9.26 -2.78 2.32
CA VAL A 53 8.25 -3.72 2.81
C VAL A 53 8.86 -4.64 3.85
N ASN A 54 8.20 -4.77 5.00
CA ASN A 54 8.53 -5.70 6.07
C ASN A 54 7.24 -6.23 6.72
N ASP A 55 7.35 -7.33 7.47
CA ASP A 55 6.19 -8.01 8.04
C ASP A 55 5.40 -7.14 9.03
N VAL A 56 6.10 -6.29 9.79
CA VAL A 56 5.47 -5.37 10.76
C VAL A 56 4.58 -4.36 10.03
N LEU A 57 5.11 -3.73 8.98
CA LEU A 57 4.33 -2.80 8.16
C LEU A 57 3.11 -3.49 7.54
N VAL A 58 3.29 -4.68 6.97
CA VAL A 58 2.20 -5.41 6.30
C VAL A 58 1.12 -5.79 7.31
N GLN A 59 1.48 -6.28 8.50
CA GLN A 59 0.50 -6.59 9.56
C GLN A 59 -0.24 -5.33 10.02
N GLU A 60 0.44 -4.23 10.27
CA GLU A 60 -0.20 -2.99 10.72
C GLU A 60 -1.13 -2.40 9.66
N LEU A 61 -0.76 -2.49 8.37
CA LEU A 61 -1.64 -2.10 7.27
C LEU A 61 -2.86 -3.02 7.17
N LYS A 62 -2.70 -4.33 7.38
CA LYS A 62 -3.82 -5.29 7.38
C LYS A 62 -4.77 -5.08 8.55
N LYS A 63 -4.25 -4.77 9.74
CA LYS A 63 -5.08 -4.38 10.89
C LYS A 63 -5.86 -3.10 10.61
N LEU A 64 -5.23 -2.14 9.93
CA LEU A 64 -5.83 -0.83 9.61
C LEU A 64 -6.87 -0.90 8.49
N LEU A 65 -6.52 -1.55 7.38
CA LEU A 65 -7.30 -1.54 6.13
C LEU A 65 -8.13 -2.81 5.95
N GLY A 66 -7.81 -3.89 6.67
CA GLY A 66 -8.37 -5.22 6.50
C GLY A 66 -7.46 -6.13 5.65
N GLU A 67 -7.44 -7.42 5.99
CA GLU A 67 -6.59 -8.45 5.35
C GLU A 67 -6.68 -8.47 3.82
N ARG A 68 -7.89 -8.33 3.27
CA ARG A 68 -8.13 -8.38 1.82
C ARG A 68 -7.74 -7.11 1.07
N ASN A 69 -7.37 -6.06 1.80
CA ASN A 69 -7.06 -4.75 1.25
C ASN A 69 -5.55 -4.46 1.19
N VAL A 70 -4.72 -5.45 1.53
CA VAL A 70 -3.26 -5.36 1.50
C VAL A 70 -2.70 -6.62 0.84
N ALA A 71 -1.87 -6.43 -0.19
CA ALA A 71 -1.16 -7.54 -0.83
C ALA A 71 0.28 -7.14 -1.16
N VAL A 72 1.22 -8.06 -0.94
CA VAL A 72 2.59 -7.95 -1.42
C VAL A 72 2.73 -8.93 -2.58
N VAL A 73 3.15 -8.44 -3.73
CA VAL A 73 3.42 -9.26 -4.89
C VAL A 73 4.91 -9.18 -5.15
N ASP A 74 5.60 -10.31 -5.01
CA ASP A 74 7.02 -10.42 -5.36
C ASP A 74 7.19 -11.17 -6.67
N ASN A 75 8.36 -11.03 -7.30
CA ASN A 75 8.73 -11.79 -8.50
C ASN A 75 9.02 -13.27 -8.23
N LEU A 76 8.71 -13.80 -7.04
CA LEU A 76 8.89 -15.21 -6.70
C LEU A 76 7.74 -16.06 -7.24
N GLN A 77 7.62 -16.07 -8.56
CA GLN A 77 7.11 -17.20 -9.33
C GLN A 77 8.06 -17.39 -10.51
N GLN A 78 9.10 -18.21 -10.28
CA GLN A 78 9.77 -18.94 -11.36
C GLN A 78 9.03 -20.27 -11.56
#